data_AF-A0A933VDT6-F1
#
_entry.id   AF-A0A933VDT6-F1
#
_cell.length_a   1.000
_cell.length_b   1.000
_cell.length_c   1.000
_cell.angle_alpha   90.00
_cell.angle_beta   90.00
_cell.angle_gamma   90.00
#
_symmetry.space_group_name_H-M   'P 1'
#
loop_
_entity.id
_entity.type
_entity.pdbx_description
1 polymer ?
#
loop_
_entity_poly.entity_id
_entity_poly.type
_entity_poly.pdbx_seq_one_letter_code
_entity_poly.pdbx_strand_id
1 'polypeptide(L)' 'MIACVLWTSFESAEVQPGIILDYDANNQVIGVEILRVKERVPSADLQHIDFKIA' A
#
# COMPACT_ATOMS: atom_id res chain seq x y z
N MET A 1 7.31 -8.42 7.99
CA MET A 1 7.05 -7.47 9.08
C MET A 1 8.05 -6.34 8.95
N ILE A 2 7.78 -5.41 8.02
CA ILE A 2 8.54 -4.16 7.85
C ILE A 2 7.71 -3.09 8.56
N ALA A 3 8.41 -2.17 9.20
CA ALA A 3 8.00 -1.34 10.33
C ALA A 3 6.87 -0.30 10.12
N CYS A 4 5.87 -0.52 9.25
CA CYS A 4 4.78 0.45 9.05
C CYS A 4 3.62 0.30 10.04
N VAL A 5 3.47 -0.83 10.72
CA VAL A 5 2.31 -1.13 11.59
C VAL A 5 2.39 -0.45 12.97
N LEU A 6 3.48 0.24 13.32
CA LEU A 6 3.70 0.73 14.69
C LEU A 6 3.35 2.20 14.92
N TRP A 7 3.04 2.99 13.88
CA TRP A 7 2.82 4.45 14.03
C TRP A 7 1.77 5.11 13.11
N THR A 8 0.91 4.36 12.40
CA THR A 8 -0.10 4.98 11.51
C THR A 8 -1.52 4.80 12.04
N SER A 9 -2.02 5.84 12.69
CA SER A 9 -3.37 6.39 12.55
C SER A 9 -4.54 5.41 12.29
N PHE A 10 -5.08 4.80 13.34
CA PHE A 10 -6.45 4.28 13.51
C PHE A 10 -7.14 3.34 12.48
N GLU A 11 -6.93 3.37 11.16
CA GLU A 11 -7.53 2.40 10.21
C GLU A 11 -6.63 2.11 8.99
N SER A 12 -5.73 1.13 9.13
CA SER A 12 -4.95 0.57 8.02
C SER A 12 -5.15 -0.95 7.98
N ALA A 13 -5.33 -1.53 6.79
CA ALA A 13 -5.63 -2.96 6.64
C ALA A 13 -4.82 -3.61 5.50
N GLU A 14 -4.13 -4.71 5.82
CA GLU A 14 -3.53 -5.59 4.82
C GLU A 14 -4.63 -6.45 4.17
N VAL A 15 -5.07 -6.05 2.99
CA VAL A 15 -6.18 -6.72 2.26
C VAL A 15 -5.71 -7.90 1.42
N GLN A 16 -4.43 -7.92 1.07
CA GLN A 16 -3.73 -9.04 0.43
C GLN A 16 -2.29 -9.04 0.94
N PRO A 17 -1.57 -10.18 0.92
CA PRO A 17 -0.17 -10.21 1.33
C PRO A 17 0.62 -9.09 0.65
N GLY A 18 1.20 -8.18 1.45
CA GLY A 18 1.94 -6.98 1.04
C GLY A 18 1.17 -5.95 0.20
N ILE A 19 -0.16 -5.88 0.33
CA ILE A 19 -1.00 -4.77 -0.14
C ILE A 19 -1.78 -4.25 1.07
N ILE A 20 -1.55 -2.98 1.41
CA ILE A 20 -2.16 -2.31 2.56
C ILE A 20 -2.98 -1.12 2.05
N LEU A 21 -4.18 -0.96 2.58
CA LEU A 21 -5.03 0.20 2.34
C LEU A 21 -5.18 1.00 3.62
N ASP A 22 -5.06 2.32 3.50
CA ASP A 22 -5.32 3.27 4.58
C ASP A 22 -6.68 3.92 4.38
N TYR A 23 -7.44 4.03 5.46
CA TYR A 23 -8.79 4.59 5.44
C TYR A 23 -8.87 5.90 6.23
N ASP A 24 -9.73 6.80 5.76
CA ASP A 24 -10.15 7.96 6.56
C ASP A 24 -11.24 7.59 7.57
N ALA A 25 -11.68 8.57 8.37
CA ALA A 25 -12.74 8.36 9.36
C ALA A 25 -14.13 8.02 8.77
N ASN A 26 -14.31 8.11 7.45
CA ASN A 26 -15.52 7.72 6.74
C ASN A 26 -15.37 6.36 6.04
N ASN A 27 -14.32 5.59 6.36
CA ASN A 27 -14.00 4.31 5.75
C ASN A 27 -13.75 4.43 4.22
N GLN A 28 -13.24 5.57 3.76
CA GLN A 28 -12.81 5.78 2.39
C GLN A 28 -11.31 5.56 2.26
N VAL A 29 -10.88 4.90 1.18
CA VAL A 29 -9.46 4.66 0.92
C VAL A 29 -8.76 5.99 0.59
N ILE A 30 -7.75 6.34 1.39
CA ILE A 30 -6.93 7.54 1.21
C ILE A 30 -5.46 7.21 0.92
N GLY A 31 -5.04 5.97 1.10
CA GLY A 31 -3.67 5.52 0.86
C GLY A 31 -3.61 4.07 0.39
N VAL A 32 -2.57 3.78 -0.39
CA VAL A 32 -2.21 2.41 -0.78
C VAL A 32 -0.71 2.20 -0.58
N GLU A 33 -0.35 1.11 0.10
CA GLU A 33 1.03 0.66 0.21
C GLU A 33 1.22 -0.68 -0.51
N ILE A 34 2.26 -0.76 -1.33
CA ILE A 34 2.66 -1.99 -2.01
C ILE A 34 4.03 -2.40 -1.49
N LEU A 35 4.05 -3.44 -0.66
CA LEU A 35 5.29 -3.92 -0.06
C LEU A 35 6.03 -4.88 -1.00
N ARG A 36 7.37 -4.84 -0.93
CA ARG A 36 8.27 -5.78 -1.62
C ARG A 36 8.06 -5.84 -3.14
N VAL A 37 7.83 -4.69 -3.79
CA VAL A 37 7.57 -4.61 -5.24
C VAL A 37 8.65 -5.34 -6.06
N LYS A 38 9.94 -5.20 -5.73
CA LYS A 38 11.04 -5.88 -6.44
C LYS A 38 11.03 -7.40 -6.32
N GLU A 39 10.43 -7.97 -5.30
CA GLU A 39 10.29 -9.44 -5.21
C GLU A 39 9.21 -9.95 -6.16
N ARG A 40 8.20 -9.12 -6.46
CA ARG A 40 7.09 -9.44 -7.36
C ARG A 40 7.42 -9.11 -8.81
N VAL A 41 8.09 -7.98 -9.01
CA VAL A 41 8.47 -7.44 -10.32
C VAL A 41 9.92 -6.96 -10.21
N PRO A 42 10.91 -7.85 -10.41
CA PRO A 42 12.33 -7.53 -10.21
C PRO A 42 12.85 -6.37 -11.06
N SER A 43 12.30 -6.21 -12.26
CA SER A 43 12.63 -5.14 -13.20
C SER A 43 11.78 -3.89 -13.05
N ALA A 44 10.97 -3.78 -11.99
CA ALA A 44 10.14 -2.59 -11.77
C ALA A 44 10.99 -1.35 -11.57
N ASP A 45 10.65 -0.29 -12.30
CA ASP A 45 11.09 1.06 -11.96
C ASP A 45 10.26 1.56 -10.78
N LEU A 46 10.86 1.59 -9.58
CA LEU A 46 10.16 2.05 -8.38
C LEU A 46 9.94 3.57 -8.36
N GLN A 47 10.49 4.31 -9.34
CA GLN A 47 10.26 5.74 -9.47
C GLN A 47 8.99 6.06 -10.27
N HIS A 48 8.43 5.08 -10.98
CA HIS A 48 7.27 5.27 -11.83
C HIS A 48 6.18 4.23 -11.56
N ILE A 49 4.94 4.70 -11.41
CA ILE A 49 3.77 3.84 -11.29
C ILE A 49 2.74 4.31 -12.31
N ASP A 50 2.48 3.46 -13.30
CA ASP A 50 1.39 3.66 -14.25
C ASP A 50 0.10 3.10 -13.67
N PHE A 51 -0.92 3.94 -13.56
CA PHE A 51 -2.27 3.51 -13.21
C PHE A 51 -3.29 4.22 -14.09
N LYS A 52 -4.44 3.55 -14.31
CA LYS A 52 -5.59 4.11 -14.99
C LYS A 52 -6.76 4.15 -14.02
N ILE A 53 -7.38 5.31 -13.91
CA ILE A 53 -8.65 5.48 -13.22
C ILE A 53 -9.75 5.45 -14.28
N ALA A 54 -10.76 4.63 -14.06
CA ALA A 54 -11.94 4.53 -14.91
C ALA A 54 -13.03 5.51 -14.42
#